data_AF-A0A6J2UJ47-F1
#
_entry.id   AF-A0A6J2UJ47-F1
#
_cell.length_a   1.000
_cell.length_b   1.000
_cell.length_c   1.000
_cell.angle_alpha   90.00
_cell.angle_beta   90.00
_cell.angle_gamma   90.00
#
_symmetry.space_group_name_H-M   'P 1'
#
loop_
_entity.id
_entity.type
_entity.pdbx_description
1 polymer ?
#
loop_
_entity_poly.entity_id
_entity_poly.type
_entity_poly.pdbx_seq_one_letter_code
_entity_poly.pdbx_strand_id
1 'polypeptide(L)'
;MKWLETIVGILLLGWLPAHVLAECCHSTTLVFTKTSSEDSCKSLGGHMPWSGSTSVGETLSKQMGNIINNACEAKVCGNGQPVVGTYCGYGSCNAFGCNCDFGCIAGDAAANFKSILGEKVEKVRPKTIFNNIASG
;
A
#
# COMPACT_ATOMS: atom_id res chain seq x y z
N MET A 1 32.06 -16.22 -47.35
CA MET A 1 30.79 -16.60 -46.70
C MET A 1 31.02 -16.69 -45.19
N LYS A 2 31.12 -15.55 -44.49
CA LYS A 2 31.40 -15.47 -43.03
C LYS A 2 30.39 -14.58 -42.27
N TRP A 3 29.44 -13.98 -42.99
CA TRP A 3 28.48 -13.02 -42.44
C TRP A 3 27.16 -13.67 -41.99
N LEU A 4 26.89 -14.93 -42.35
CA LEU A 4 25.64 -15.61 -42.02
C LEU A 4 25.64 -16.16 -40.58
N GLU A 5 26.80 -16.61 -40.10
CA GLU A 5 26.98 -17.17 -38.73
C GLU A 5 26.78 -16.11 -37.63
N THR A 6 27.07 -14.83 -37.92
CA THR A 6 26.94 -13.75 -36.93
C THR A 6 25.48 -13.34 -36.70
N ILE A 7 24.61 -13.51 -37.71
CA ILE A 7 23.19 -13.12 -37.62
C ILE A 7 22.40 -14.16 -36.80
N VAL A 8 22.75 -15.45 -36.93
CA VAL A 8 22.11 -16.54 -36.17
C VAL A 8 22.40 -16.43 -34.66
N GLY A 9 23.61 -15.99 -34.28
CA GLY A 9 23.98 -15.83 -32.87
C GLY A 9 23.22 -14.72 -32.12
N ILE A 10 22.86 -13.63 -32.81
CA ILE A 10 22.13 -12.49 -32.20
C ILE A 10 20.63 -12.81 -32.07
N LEU A 11 20.06 -13.56 -33.01
CA LEU A 11 18.66 -14.01 -32.96
C LEU A 11 18.38 -15.02 -31.83
N LEU A 12 19.39 -15.77 -31.36
CA LEU A 12 19.26 -16.71 -30.24
C LEU A 12 19.37 -16.08 -28.85
N LEU A 13 19.99 -14.90 -28.72
CA LEU A 13 20.11 -14.19 -27.43
C LEU A 13 18.95 -13.21 -27.16
N GLY A 14 18.09 -12.95 -28.15
CA GLY A 14 16.91 -12.08 -28.00
C GLY A 14 15.69 -12.73 -27.35
N TRP A 15 15.78 -14.01 -26.96
CA TRP A 15 14.68 -14.80 -26.36
C TRP A 15 14.95 -15.15 -24.89
N LEU A 16 15.72 -14.34 -24.17
CA LEU A 16 15.68 -14.40 -22.71
C LEU A 16 14.39 -13.69 -22.27
N PRO A 17 13.44 -14.40 -21.62
CA PRO A 17 12.25 -13.76 -21.10
C PRO A 17 12.68 -12.63 -20.18
N ALA A 18 12.23 -11.42 -20.52
CA ALA A 18 12.46 -10.22 -19.75
C ALA A 18 12.11 -10.47 -18.29
N HIS A 19 13.12 -10.40 -17.43
CA HIS A 19 13.03 -10.14 -16.00
C HIS A 19 11.78 -10.71 -15.32
N VAL A 20 11.86 -11.95 -14.83
CA VAL A 20 10.94 -12.47 -13.79
C VAL A 20 11.23 -11.67 -12.51
N LEU A 21 10.81 -10.41 -12.47
CA LEU A 21 10.70 -9.67 -11.23
C LEU A 21 9.59 -10.36 -10.45
N ALA A 22 9.92 -10.96 -9.33
CA ALA A 22 8.90 -11.49 -8.44
C ALA A 22 8.00 -10.32 -8.02
N GLU A 23 6.76 -10.27 -8.52
CA GLU A 23 5.79 -9.27 -8.10
C GLU A 23 5.46 -9.55 -6.62
N CYS A 24 5.91 -8.65 -5.75
CA CYS A 24 5.65 -8.72 -4.32
C CYS A 24 4.37 -7.94 -3.99
N CYS A 25 3.41 -8.61 -3.35
CA CYS A 25 2.08 -8.08 -3.11
C CYS A 25 2.03 -7.28 -1.81
N HIS A 26 2.59 -6.08 -1.87
CA HIS A 26 2.58 -5.16 -0.74
C HIS A 26 1.23 -4.48 -0.56
N SER A 27 0.86 -4.29 0.69
CA SER A 27 -0.24 -3.41 1.09
C SER A 27 0.19 -1.96 1.10
N THR A 28 -0.76 -1.05 0.96
CA THR A 28 -0.57 0.38 1.20
C THR A 28 -1.14 0.78 2.55
N THR A 29 -0.36 1.50 3.35
CA THR A 29 -0.88 2.17 4.55
C THR A 29 -1.45 3.52 4.15
N LEU A 30 -2.73 3.74 4.42
CA LEU A 30 -3.44 4.98 4.17
C LEU A 30 -3.64 5.75 5.47
N VAL A 31 -3.53 7.08 5.39
CA VAL A 31 -4.00 8.01 6.41
C VAL A 31 -5.22 8.73 5.87
N PHE A 32 -6.27 8.82 6.68
CA PHE A 32 -7.52 9.47 6.32
C PHE A 32 -8.17 10.15 7.53
N THR A 33 -9.12 11.04 7.27
CA THR A 33 -9.95 11.64 8.33
C THR A 33 -11.38 11.16 8.21
N LYS A 34 -12.00 10.79 9.34
CA LYS A 34 -13.44 10.51 9.37
C LYS A 34 -14.24 11.81 9.32
N THR A 35 -15.38 11.77 8.63
CA THR A 35 -16.28 12.93 8.48
C THR A 35 -17.19 13.08 9.71
N SER A 36 -17.58 11.96 10.34
CA SER A 36 -18.44 11.93 11.52
C SER A 36 -17.66 11.58 12.79
N SER A 37 -17.95 12.26 13.90
CA SER A 37 -17.41 11.91 15.22
C SER A 37 -17.93 10.56 15.74
N GLU A 38 -19.10 10.12 15.28
CA GLU A 38 -19.73 8.86 15.69
C GLU A 38 -19.04 7.62 15.10
N ASP A 39 -18.43 7.75 13.92
CA ASP A 39 -17.69 6.66 13.31
C ASP A 39 -16.38 6.41 14.07
N SER A 40 -16.07 5.15 14.34
CA SER A 40 -14.76 4.77 14.89
C SER A 40 -13.80 4.43 13.76
N CYS A 41 -12.49 4.64 13.95
CA CYS A 41 -11.52 4.17 12.96
C CYS A 41 -11.67 2.66 12.68
N LYS A 42 -12.03 1.88 13.72
CA LYS A 42 -12.26 0.44 13.61
C LYS A 42 -13.44 0.09 12.71
N SER A 43 -14.56 0.82 12.79
CA SER A 43 -15.73 0.59 11.93
C SER A 43 -15.47 0.97 10.47
N LEU A 44 -14.43 1.78 10.21
CA LEU A 44 -13.96 2.15 8.87
C LEU A 44 -12.77 1.29 8.38
N GLY A 45 -12.44 0.20 9.09
CA GLY A 45 -11.37 -0.73 8.69
C GLY A 45 -9.95 -0.25 9.03
N GLY A 46 -9.81 0.73 9.93
CA GLY A 46 -8.54 1.27 10.39
C GLY A 46 -8.38 1.30 11.91
N HIS A 47 -7.37 2.04 12.37
CA HIS A 47 -7.06 2.30 13.77
C HIS A 47 -6.59 3.76 13.93
N MET A 48 -6.46 4.25 15.15
CA MET A 48 -5.86 5.57 15.37
C MET A 48 -4.36 5.52 15.03
N PRO A 49 -3.80 6.52 14.31
CA PRO A 49 -2.41 6.52 13.85
C PRO A 49 -1.38 6.71 15.00
N TRP A 50 -1.82 7.13 16.19
CA TRP A 50 -0.93 7.49 17.30
C TRP A 50 -1.39 6.90 18.64
N SER A 51 -0.55 6.06 19.25
CA SER A 51 -0.71 5.49 20.60
C SER A 51 0.46 5.85 21.54
N GLY A 52 1.28 6.84 21.18
CA GLY A 52 2.49 7.21 21.95
C GLY A 52 2.20 8.29 23.00
N SER A 53 2.25 7.95 24.28
CA SER A 53 2.24 8.96 25.36
C SER A 53 3.59 9.68 25.40
N THR A 54 3.77 10.65 24.51
CA THR A 54 4.86 11.64 24.60
C THR A 54 4.21 12.97 24.98
N SER A 55 4.86 13.74 25.84
CA SER A 55 4.41 15.07 26.28
C SER A 55 4.13 16.04 25.10
N VAL A 56 4.76 15.80 23.95
CA VAL A 56 4.49 16.51 22.69
C VAL A 56 3.14 16.07 22.07
N GLY A 57 2.82 14.77 22.05
CA GLY A 57 1.56 14.24 21.54
C GLY A 57 0.33 14.66 22.37
N GLU A 58 0.49 14.83 23.68
CA GLU A 58 -0.58 15.31 24.57
C GLU A 58 -0.85 16.81 24.38
N THR A 59 0.21 17.62 24.21
CA THR A 59 0.09 19.06 23.96
C THR A 59 -0.52 19.34 22.58
N LEU A 60 -0.11 18.58 21.55
CA LEU A 60 -0.71 18.63 20.23
C LEU A 60 -2.15 18.12 20.22
N SER A 61 -2.49 17.10 21.02
CA SER A 61 -3.89 16.68 21.18
C SER A 61 -4.75 17.73 21.87
N LYS A 62 -4.19 18.59 22.73
CA LYS A 62 -4.92 19.74 23.31
C LYS A 62 -5.11 20.90 22.34
N GLN A 63 -4.16 21.16 21.45
CA GLN A 63 -4.24 22.26 20.47
C GLN A 63 -4.90 21.88 19.13
N MET A 64 -4.83 20.61 18.73
CA MET A 64 -5.32 20.07 17.45
C MET A 64 -6.26 18.87 17.65
N GLY A 65 -6.84 18.70 18.84
CA GLY A 65 -7.57 17.49 19.25
C GLY A 65 -8.63 17.00 18.27
N ASN A 66 -9.34 17.91 17.59
CA ASN A 66 -10.34 17.52 16.59
C ASN A 66 -9.72 16.92 15.31
N ILE A 67 -8.50 17.33 14.94
CA ILE A 67 -7.76 16.78 13.80
C ILE A 67 -7.21 15.38 14.14
N ILE A 68 -6.73 15.18 15.38
CA ILE A 68 -6.12 13.90 15.79
C ILE A 68 -7.19 12.85 16.10
N ASN A 69 -8.31 13.23 16.73
CA ASN A 69 -9.42 12.32 17.04
C ASN A 69 -10.16 11.82 15.77
N ASN A 70 -10.10 12.59 14.69
CA ASN A 70 -10.69 12.21 13.41
C ASN A 70 -9.69 11.53 12.48
N ALA A 71 -8.39 11.53 12.80
CA ALA A 71 -7.39 10.87 11.99
C ALA A 71 -7.39 9.35 12.23
N CYS A 72 -7.37 8.59 11.14
CA CYS A 72 -7.32 7.15 11.13
C CYS A 72 -6.23 6.66 10.18
N GLU A 73 -5.74 5.45 10.43
CA GLU A 73 -4.77 4.73 9.61
C GLU A 73 -5.33 3.34 9.26
N ALA A 74 -5.25 2.95 7.99
CA ALA A 74 -5.68 1.63 7.53
C ALA A 74 -4.64 1.02 6.61
N LYS A 75 -4.43 -0.30 6.73
CA LYS A 75 -3.57 -1.07 5.84
C LYS A 75 -4.45 -1.82 4.84
N VAL A 76 -4.34 -1.47 3.56
CA VAL A 76 -5.26 -1.95 2.50
C VAL A 76 -4.51 -2.47 1.28
N CYS A 77 -5.21 -3.22 0.44
CA CYS A 77 -4.73 -3.69 -0.86
C CYS A 77 -5.10 -2.74 -2.00
N GLY A 78 -4.67 -3.05 -3.24
CA GLY A 78 -4.94 -2.22 -4.41
C GLY A 78 -6.43 -1.98 -4.67
N ASN A 79 -7.28 -2.93 -4.30
CA ASN A 79 -8.75 -2.79 -4.38
C ASN A 79 -9.37 -1.96 -3.25
N GLY A 80 -8.56 -1.34 -2.36
CA GLY A 80 -9.03 -0.51 -1.26
C GLY A 80 -9.61 -1.28 -0.07
N GLN A 81 -9.58 -2.61 -0.06
CA GLN A 81 -10.05 -3.41 1.08
C GLN A 81 -8.94 -3.65 2.11
N PRO A 82 -9.27 -3.85 3.40
CA PRO A 82 -8.29 -4.22 4.42
C PRO A 82 -7.53 -5.48 4.04
N VAL A 83 -6.24 -5.53 4.38
CA VAL A 83 -5.42 -6.74 4.16
C VAL A 83 -5.99 -7.90 4.96
N VAL A 84 -6.31 -9.01 4.29
CA VAL A 84 -6.67 -10.27 4.92
C VAL A 84 -5.42 -11.16 4.99
N GLY A 85 -4.93 -11.43 6.19
CA GLY A 85 -3.66 -12.13 6.39
C GLY A 85 -2.46 -11.18 6.41
N THR A 86 -1.41 -11.50 5.64
CA THR A 86 -0.12 -10.77 5.67
C THR A 86 0.11 -9.90 4.44
N TYR A 87 -0.33 -10.35 3.27
CA TYR A 87 0.01 -9.78 1.95
C TYR A 87 -1.25 -9.60 1.09
N CYS A 88 -1.12 -8.82 0.01
CA CYS A 88 -2.21 -8.54 -0.93
C CYS A 88 -2.22 -9.48 -2.14
N GLY A 89 -1.95 -10.77 -1.92
CA GLY A 89 -2.06 -11.80 -2.94
C GLY A 89 -3.51 -12.24 -3.12
N TYR A 90 -3.88 -12.70 -4.31
CA TYR A 90 -5.18 -13.37 -4.52
C TYR A 90 -5.24 -14.72 -3.80
N GLY A 91 -4.11 -15.42 -3.71
CA GLY A 91 -3.96 -16.64 -2.92
C GLY A 91 -2.69 -16.65 -2.07
N SER A 92 -2.17 -17.85 -1.80
CA SER A 92 -1.02 -18.02 -0.90
C SER A 92 0.23 -17.40 -1.50
N CYS A 93 0.98 -16.68 -0.67
CA CYS A 93 2.27 -16.12 -1.03
C CYS A 93 3.39 -16.89 -0.33
N ASN A 94 4.62 -16.75 -0.84
CA ASN A 94 5.79 -17.16 -0.08
C ASN A 94 5.99 -16.27 1.18
N ALA A 95 6.95 -16.62 2.02
CA ALA A 95 7.21 -15.92 3.28
C ALA A 95 7.55 -14.42 3.11
N PHE A 96 8.05 -14.01 1.94
CA PHE A 96 8.39 -12.60 1.63
C PHE A 96 7.22 -11.83 1.01
N GLY A 97 6.09 -12.49 0.75
CA GLY A 97 4.92 -11.86 0.13
C GLY A 97 5.01 -11.72 -1.38
N CYS A 98 5.87 -12.51 -2.02
CA CYS A 98 6.03 -12.53 -3.46
C CYS A 98 5.62 -13.90 -4.03
N ASN A 99 5.52 -13.98 -5.36
CA ASN A 99 5.09 -15.19 -6.06
C ASN A 99 3.79 -15.77 -5.48
N CYS A 100 2.79 -14.88 -5.31
CA CYS A 100 1.49 -15.27 -4.79
C CYS A 100 0.68 -16.01 -5.84
N ASP A 101 -0.09 -17.00 -5.41
CA ASP A 101 -1.04 -17.69 -6.29
C ASP A 101 -1.99 -16.67 -6.92
N PHE A 102 -2.10 -16.72 -8.25
CA PHE A 102 -2.89 -15.80 -9.07
C PHE A 102 -2.46 -14.31 -9.00
N GLY A 103 -1.27 -14.02 -8.47
CA GLY A 103 -0.69 -12.67 -8.46
C GLY A 103 -1.24 -11.76 -7.36
N CYS A 104 -1.11 -10.46 -7.57
CA CYS A 104 -1.46 -9.42 -6.59
C CYS A 104 -2.82 -8.77 -6.85
N ILE A 105 -3.53 -8.42 -5.79
CA ILE A 105 -4.72 -7.58 -5.83
C ILE A 105 -4.33 -6.16 -6.27
N ALA A 106 -4.52 -5.88 -7.56
CA ALA A 106 -4.15 -4.62 -8.18
C ALA A 106 -5.19 -3.50 -7.96
N GLY A 107 -4.78 -2.26 -8.19
CA GLY A 107 -5.64 -1.07 -8.16
C GLY A 107 -5.02 0.11 -7.41
N ASP A 108 -5.68 1.27 -7.50
CA ASP A 108 -5.34 2.44 -6.68
C ASP A 108 -5.99 2.30 -5.30
N ALA A 109 -5.18 1.91 -4.33
CA ALA A 109 -5.62 1.67 -2.95
C ALA A 109 -6.36 2.87 -2.35
N ALA A 110 -5.89 4.10 -2.56
CA ALA A 110 -6.46 5.29 -1.96
C ALA A 110 -7.79 5.67 -2.63
N ALA A 111 -7.83 5.64 -3.96
CA ALA A 111 -9.05 5.92 -4.71
C ALA A 111 -10.13 4.88 -4.42
N ASN A 112 -9.76 3.60 -4.41
CA ASN A 112 -10.69 2.50 -4.14
C ASN A 112 -11.19 2.51 -2.70
N PHE A 113 -10.32 2.74 -1.71
CA PHE A 113 -10.74 2.88 -0.30
C PHE A 113 -11.74 4.02 -0.12
N LYS A 114 -11.48 5.18 -0.74
CA LYS A 114 -12.41 6.31 -0.74
C LYS A 114 -13.73 5.96 -1.44
N SER A 115 -13.69 5.22 -2.54
CA SER A 115 -14.89 4.79 -3.26
C SER A 115 -15.76 3.83 -2.43
N ILE A 116 -15.15 2.95 -1.63
CA ILE A 116 -15.87 2.00 -0.77
C ILE A 116 -16.57 2.72 0.39
N LEU A 117 -15.89 3.68 1.02
CA LEU A 117 -16.40 4.36 2.21
C LEU A 117 -17.21 5.62 1.90
N GLY A 118 -17.08 6.16 0.69
CA GLY A 118 -17.81 7.33 0.22
C GLY A 118 -17.61 8.54 1.13
N GLU A 119 -18.71 9.16 1.53
CA GLU A 119 -18.73 10.40 2.34
C GLU A 119 -18.29 10.20 3.79
N LYS A 120 -18.09 8.96 4.26
CA LYS A 120 -17.65 8.68 5.63
C LYS A 120 -16.19 9.08 5.88
N VAL A 121 -15.41 9.24 4.81
CA VAL A 121 -13.98 9.55 4.88
C VAL A 121 -13.60 10.71 3.98
N GLU A 122 -12.62 11.47 4.45
CA GLU A 122 -12.00 12.58 3.75
C GLU A 122 -10.48 12.45 3.77
N LYS A 123 -9.82 13.21 2.88
CA LYS A 123 -8.35 13.36 2.85
C LYS A 123 -7.56 12.03 2.85
N VAL A 124 -8.12 11.00 2.20
CA VAL A 124 -7.48 9.70 2.03
C VAL A 124 -6.21 9.84 1.21
N ARG A 125 -5.08 9.42 1.77
CA ARG A 125 -3.78 9.45 1.08
C ARG A 125 -2.84 8.34 1.58
N PRO A 126 -1.93 7.84 0.73
CA PRO A 126 -0.85 6.97 1.20
C PRO A 126 -0.02 7.65 2.28
N LYS A 127 0.36 6.89 3.31
CA LYS A 127 1.32 7.32 4.31
C LYS A 127 2.69 7.37 3.65
N THR A 128 3.11 8.55 3.22
CA THR A 128 4.47 8.75 2.73
C THR A 128 5.42 8.57 3.92
N ILE A 129 6.16 7.48 3.94
CA ILE A 129 7.42 7.45 4.69
C ILE A 129 8.34 8.34 3.87
N PHE A 130 8.86 9.42 4.45
CA PHE A 130 9.97 10.15 3.84
C PHE A 130 11.16 9.20 3.77
N ASN A 131 11.24 8.38 2.72
CA ASN A 131 12.44 7.65 2.36
C ASN A 131 13.40 8.63 1.69
N ASN A 132 13.92 9.58 2.48
CA ASN A 132 15.20 10.17 2.13
C ASN A 132 16.28 9.17 2.60
N ILE A 133 17.18 8.84 1.68
CA ILE A 133 18.43 8.06 1.82
C ILE A 133 18.28 6.54 1.62
N ALA A 134 18.25 6.11 0.35
CA ALA A 134 19.04 4.96 -0.13
C ALA A 134 18.95 4.83 -1.66
N SER A 135 19.76 5.61 -2.39
CA SER A 135 20.23 5.25 -3.73
C SER A 135 21.39 6.16 -4.15
N GLY A 136 22.59 5.75 -3.76
CA GLY A 136 23.89 6.27 -4.20
C GLY A 136 24.93 5.18 -3.98
#